data_AF-A0A4Q3HVK5-F1
#
_entry.id   AF-A0A4Q3HVK5-F1
#
_cell.length_a   1.000
_cell.length_b   1.000
_cell.length_c   1.000
_cell.angle_alpha   90.00
_cell.angle_beta   90.00
_cell.angle_gamma   90.00
#
_symmetry.space_group_name_H-M   'P 1'
#
loop_
_entity.id
_entity.type
_entity.pdbx_description
1 polymer ?
#
loop_
_entity_poly.entity_id
_entity_poly.type
_entity_poly.pdbx_seq_one_letter_code
_entity_poly.pdbx_strand_id
1 'polypeptide(L)' 'MSSIGTILSVAILTGAAALTLAPTTVSAQECRTDPYPGINWSSCAKRNLMLSGSDFSKGSLAEADLSFTDLRDSNFA' A
#
# COMPACT_ATOMS: atom_id res chain seq x y z
N MET A 1 19.35 -13.22 -7.22
CA MET A 1 20.04 -12.28 -8.13
C MET A 1 18.97 -11.62 -8.98
N SER A 2 18.56 -10.39 -8.67
CA SER A 2 17.65 -9.64 -9.55
C SER A 2 18.46 -9.05 -10.69
N SER A 3 18.42 -9.72 -11.84
CA SER A 3 18.90 -9.17 -13.10
C SER A 3 17.94 -8.06 -13.54
N ILE A 4 18.21 -6.85 -13.06
CA ILE A 4 17.62 -5.63 -13.63
C ILE A 4 18.27 -5.48 -15.00
N GLY A 5 17.56 -6.02 -15.99
CA GLY A 5 17.93 -5.99 -17.40
C GLY A 5 18.04 -4.55 -17.87
N THR A 6 19.22 -4.23 -18.35
CA THR A 6 19.61 -3.05 -19.11
C THR A 6 18.56 -2.70 -20.15
N ILE A 7 17.79 -1.61 -19.96
CA ILE A 7 17.04 -0.99 -21.04
C ILE A 7 17.72 0.34 -21.36
N LEU A 8 18.78 0.23 -22.16
CA LEU A 8 19.39 1.36 -22.85
C LEU A 8 18.56 1.62 -24.12
N SER A 9 17.68 2.61 -24.08
CA SER A 9 17.16 3.27 -25.27
C SER A 9 16.92 4.73 -24.97
N VAL A 10 17.95 5.54 -25.17
CA VAL A 10 17.83 6.99 -25.25
C VAL A 10 17.20 7.31 -26.60
N ALA A 11 15.91 7.68 -26.60
CA ALA A 11 15.25 8.32 -27.74
C ALA A 11 14.84 9.73 -27.31
N ILE A 12 15.53 10.72 -27.87
CA ILE A 12 15.26 12.15 -27.72
C ILE A 12 14.17 12.54 -28.73
N LEU A 13 13.40 13.58 -28.39
CA LEU A 13 12.45 14.37 -29.20
C LEU A 13 10.96 13.96 -29.14
N THR A 14 10.20 14.62 -28.25
CA THR A 14 9.23 15.69 -28.56
C THR A 14 8.32 15.91 -27.33
N GLY A 15 8.15 17.16 -26.94
CA GLY A 15 7.42 17.54 -25.73
C GLY A 15 5.93 17.25 -25.82
N ALA A 16 5.49 16.25 -25.06
CA ALA A 16 4.19 16.21 -24.43
C ALA A 16 4.42 15.64 -23.04
N ALA A 17 4.42 16.50 -22.01
CA ALA A 17 4.47 16.06 -20.63
C ALA A 17 3.13 15.39 -20.27
N ALA A 18 2.96 14.15 -20.70
CA ALA A 18 1.91 13.29 -20.20
C ALA A 18 2.26 13.01 -18.73
N LEU A 19 1.60 13.74 -17.82
CA LEU A 19 1.53 13.37 -16.40
C LEU A 19 0.82 12.01 -16.35
N THR A 20 1.59 10.94 -16.51
CA THR A 20 1.12 9.61 -16.18
C THR A 20 1.00 9.60 -14.66
N LEU A 21 -0.23 9.69 -14.15
CA LEU A 21 -0.51 9.35 -12.76
C LEU A 21 -0.16 7.86 -12.62
N ALA A 22 1.09 7.56 -12.28
CA ALA A 22 1.48 6.22 -11.92
C ALA A 22 0.65 5.84 -10.69
N PRO A 23 -0.12 4.74 -10.73
CA PRO A 23 -0.82 4.27 -9.54
C PRO A 23 0.25 4.00 -8.48
N THR A 24 0.13 4.66 -7.32
CA THR A 24 0.96 4.38 -6.15
C THR A 24 0.56 3.01 -5.65
N THR A 25 1.18 1.97 -6.21
CA THR A 25 0.97 0.62 -5.74
C THR A 25 1.52 0.53 -4.31
N VAL A 26 0.64 0.22 -3.37
CA VAL A 26 1.09 -0.21 -2.03
C VAL A 26 2.03 -1.39 -2.23
N SER A 27 3.22 -1.31 -1.65
CA SER A 27 4.16 -2.42 -1.71
C SER A 27 3.48 -3.65 -1.12
N ALA A 28 3.52 -4.80 -1.81
CA ALA A 28 3.00 -6.06 -1.27
C ALA A 28 3.61 -6.43 0.09
N GLN A 29 4.73 -5.79 0.46
CA GLN A 29 5.36 -5.89 1.76
C GLN A 29 4.56 -5.18 2.88
N GLU A 30 3.96 -4.02 2.61
CA GLU A 30 3.09 -3.31 3.57
C GLU A 30 1.83 -4.13 3.89
N CYS A 31 1.29 -4.89 2.93
CA CYS A 31 0.15 -5.78 3.23
C CYS A 31 0.50 -6.89 4.26
N ARG A 32 1.79 -7.17 4.47
CA ARG A 32 2.29 -8.24 5.35
C ARG A 32 2.81 -7.73 6.69
N THR A 33 2.87 -6.42 6.91
CA THR A 33 3.27 -5.85 8.19
C THR A 33 2.11 -5.89 9.19
N ASP A 34 2.48 -5.85 10.47
CA ASP A 34 1.56 -5.68 11.59
C ASP A 34 1.09 -4.21 11.69
N PRO A 35 0.00 -3.91 12.43
CA PRO A 35 -0.47 -2.55 12.63
C PRO A 35 0.59 -1.63 13.24
N TYR A 36 0.71 -0.42 12.70
CA TYR A 36 1.46 0.68 13.31
C TYR A 36 0.96 2.05 12.79
N PRO A 37 1.28 3.16 13.47
CA PRO A 37 0.90 4.51 13.02
C PRO A 37 1.41 4.85 11.62
N GLY A 38 0.52 5.24 10.71
CA GLY A 38 0.85 5.60 9.34
C GLY A 38 0.91 4.42 8.37
N ILE A 39 0.51 3.22 8.81
CA ILE A 39 0.45 2.04 7.94
C ILE A 39 -0.43 2.30 6.72
N ASN A 40 0.02 1.83 5.54
CA ASN A 40 -0.78 1.91 4.32
C ASN A 40 -1.17 0.50 3.86
N TRP A 41 -2.38 0.06 4.23
CA TRP A 41 -2.98 -1.18 3.75
C TRP A 41 -3.99 -0.95 2.62
N SER A 42 -3.88 0.16 1.90
CA SER A 42 -4.83 0.45 0.83
C SER A 42 -4.82 -0.67 -0.22
N SER A 43 -6.01 -1.16 -0.58
CA SER A 43 -6.22 -2.30 -1.49
C SER A 43 -5.60 -3.64 -1.03
N CYS A 44 -5.19 -3.79 0.24
CA CYS A 44 -4.68 -5.06 0.78
C CYS A 44 -5.82 -6.02 1.19
N ALA A 45 -5.58 -7.33 1.10
CA ALA A 45 -6.48 -8.34 1.67
C ALA A 45 -6.01 -8.77 3.08
N LYS A 46 -6.74 -8.33 4.11
CA LYS A 46 -6.43 -8.49 5.55
C LYS A 46 -7.62 -9.12 6.28
N ARG A 47 -7.93 -10.37 5.93
CA ARG A 47 -9.13 -11.10 6.42
C ARG A 47 -8.85 -11.96 7.63
N ASN A 48 -9.87 -12.17 8.46
CA ASN A 48 -9.87 -13.12 9.58
C ASN A 48 -8.74 -12.85 10.59
N LEU A 49 -8.52 -11.58 10.94
CA LEU A 49 -7.48 -11.16 11.89
C LEU A 49 -8.11 -10.67 13.20
N MET A 50 -7.38 -10.81 14.31
CA MET A 50 -7.71 -10.18 15.59
C MET A 50 -6.80 -8.99 15.79
N LEU A 51 -7.28 -7.80 15.46
CA LEU A 51 -6.51 -6.55 15.53
C LEU A 51 -7.10 -5.58 16.56
N SER A 52 -7.91 -6.08 17.51
CA SER A 52 -8.51 -5.25 18.55
C SER A 52 -7.44 -4.49 19.34
N GLY A 53 -7.65 -3.20 19.60
CA GLY A 53 -6.71 -2.36 20.35
C GLY A 53 -5.47 -1.92 19.57
N SER A 54 -5.40 -2.17 18.25
CA SER A 54 -4.26 -1.78 17.42
C SER A 54 -4.26 -0.29 17.12
N ASP A 55 -3.07 0.27 16.84
CA ASP A 55 -2.92 1.67 16.44
C ASP A 55 -2.75 1.80 14.92
N PHE A 56 -3.76 2.40 14.28
CA PHE A 56 -3.81 2.76 12.87
C PHE A 56 -3.79 4.28 12.67
N SER A 57 -3.44 5.07 13.70
CA SER A 57 -3.39 6.53 13.59
C SER A 57 -2.59 6.98 12.38
N LYS A 58 -3.12 7.95 11.61
CA LYS A 58 -2.52 8.45 10.36
C LYS A 58 -2.40 7.42 9.22
N GLY A 59 -2.89 6.18 9.40
CA GLY A 59 -2.84 5.13 8.41
C GLY A 59 -3.95 5.24 7.36
N SER A 60 -3.81 4.49 6.26
CA SER A 60 -4.83 4.33 5.22
C SER A 60 -5.22 2.87 5.05
N LEU A 61 -6.51 2.59 5.18
CA LEU A 61 -7.12 1.29 4.96
C LEU A 61 -8.09 1.31 3.76
N ALA A 62 -7.95 2.29 2.86
CA ALA A 62 -8.85 2.49 1.73
C ALA A 62 -8.92 1.24 0.84
N GLU A 63 -10.11 0.74 0.55
CA GLU A 63 -10.32 -0.46 -0.27
C GLU A 63 -9.67 -1.76 0.27
N ALA A 64 -9.21 -1.77 1.53
CA ALA A 64 -8.71 -2.99 2.15
C ALA A 64 -9.87 -3.98 2.38
N ASP A 65 -9.66 -5.26 2.02
CA ASP A 65 -10.58 -6.32 2.39
C ASP A 65 -10.30 -6.77 3.83
N LEU A 66 -11.10 -6.25 4.75
CA LEU A 66 -11.04 -6.52 6.19
C LEU A 66 -12.14 -7.50 6.64
N SER A 67 -12.65 -8.34 5.73
CA SER A 67 -13.72 -9.29 6.05
C SER A 67 -13.31 -10.20 7.23
N PHE A 68 -14.21 -10.32 8.21
CA PHE A 68 -14.01 -11.11 9.44
C PHE A 68 -12.84 -10.64 10.32
N THR A 69 -12.37 -9.41 10.17
CA THR A 69 -11.32 -8.85 11.04
C THR A 69 -11.91 -8.05 12.19
N ASP A 70 -11.44 -8.33 13.41
CA ASP A 70 -11.81 -7.57 14.60
C ASP A 70 -10.95 -6.30 14.71
N LEU A 71 -11.61 -5.14 14.70
CA LEU A 71 -10.99 -3.82 14.83
C LEU A 71 -11.48 -3.05 16.07
N ARG A 72 -12.22 -3.71 16.99
CA ARG A 72 -12.72 -3.05 18.20
C ARG A 72 -11.58 -2.42 19.00
N ASP A 73 -11.85 -1.30 19.66
CA ASP A 73 -10.88 -0.57 20.49
C ASP A 73 -9.62 -0.06 19.75
N SER A 74 -9.57 -0.14 18.42
CA SER A 74 -8.43 0.35 17.64
C SER A 74 -8.41 1.87 17.55
N ASN A 75 -7.22 2.46 17.51
CA ASN A 75 -7.04 3.89 17.29
C ASN A 75 -6.96 4.20 15.79
N PHE A 76 -7.72 5.18 15.32
CA PHE A 76 -7.70 5.67 13.94
C PHE A 76 -7.44 7.18 13.83
N ALA A 77 -7.29 7.88 14.96
CA ALA A 77 -7.08 9.32 15.04
C ALA A 77 -5.59 9.66 15.19
#